data_AF-A0A6B3I0H2-F1
#
_entry.id   AF-A0A6B3I0H2-F1
#
_cell.length_a   1.000
_cell.length_b   1.000
_cell.length_c   1.000
_cell.angle_alpha   90.00
_cell.angle_beta   90.00
_cell.angle_gamma   90.00
#
_symmetry.space_group_name_H-M   'P 1'
#
loop_
_entity.id
_entity.type
_entity.pdbx_description
1 polymer ?
#
loop_
_entity_poly.entity_id
_entity_poly.type
_entity_poly.pdbx_seq_one_letter_code
_entity_poly.pdbx_strand_id
1 'polypeptide(L)'
;MKQTPGRPGRRPGRAPSLTRDAVADAALAEGVAVFSMPGVAARLGVSHSTLYRYVDSRDDLVRAAIERAAARTDWPPADLPWRELLTAFADAVWAACDASPGLAEVLLTTPAAPRVMVDRLGGYGVALVRAGLS
;
A
#
# COMPACT_ATOMS: atom_id res chain seq x y z
N MET A 1 -60.29 -2.71 -8.27
CA MET A 1 -59.52 -1.79 -7.40
C MET A 1 -59.17 -2.59 -6.15
N LYS A 2 -57.92 -2.88 -5.76
CA LYS A 2 -56.77 -2.02 -5.37
C LYS A 2 -55.48 -2.89 -5.49
N GLN A 3 -54.49 -2.50 -6.29
CA GLN A 3 -53.22 -1.82 -5.91
C GLN A 3 -52.31 -2.54 -4.90
N THR A 4 -51.10 -2.88 -5.38
CA THR A 4 -49.91 -3.46 -4.73
C THR A 4 -49.24 -2.49 -3.74
N PRO A 5 -48.30 -2.96 -2.90
CA PRO A 5 -46.92 -2.47 -3.06
C PRO A 5 -45.91 -3.63 -3.00
N GLY A 6 -44.99 -3.82 -3.94
CA GLY A 6 -43.93 -2.87 -4.25
C GLY A 6 -42.78 -3.04 -3.26
N ARG A 7 -42.05 -4.17 -3.33
CA ARG A 7 -40.91 -4.44 -2.43
C ARG A 7 -39.78 -3.47 -2.79
N PRO A 8 -39.25 -2.66 -1.85
CA PRO A 8 -38.18 -1.73 -2.18
C PRO A 8 -36.91 -2.51 -2.52
N GLY A 9 -36.45 -2.36 -3.77
CA GLY A 9 -35.15 -2.84 -4.20
C GLY A 9 -34.07 -2.16 -3.37
N ARG A 10 -33.31 -2.96 -2.63
CA ARG A 10 -32.13 -2.52 -1.87
C ARG A 10 -31.10 -2.10 -2.92
N ARG A 11 -30.95 -0.79 -3.16
CA ARG A 11 -29.84 -0.25 -3.97
C ARG A 11 -28.54 -0.74 -3.33
N PRO A 12 -27.68 -1.51 -4.02
CA PRO A 12 -26.33 -1.75 -3.54
C PRO A 12 -25.69 -0.37 -3.37
N GLY A 13 -25.23 -0.06 -2.16
CA GLY A 13 -24.56 1.20 -1.87
C GLY A 13 -23.48 1.41 -2.92
N ARG A 14 -23.43 2.62 -3.48
CA ARG A 14 -22.44 3.03 -4.48
C ARG A 14 -21.09 2.48 -4.06
N ALA A 15 -20.53 1.57 -4.87
CA ALA A 15 -19.18 1.07 -4.64
C ALA A 15 -18.29 2.29 -4.36
N PRO A 16 -17.36 2.22 -3.39
CA PRO A 16 -16.38 3.28 -3.19
C PRO A 16 -15.88 3.68 -4.58
N SER A 17 -15.97 4.97 -4.93
CA SER A 17 -15.46 5.43 -6.21
C SER A 17 -14.06 4.86 -6.35
N LEU A 18 -13.84 4.02 -7.37
CA LEU A 18 -12.56 3.33 -7.49
C LEU A 18 -11.45 4.39 -7.46
N THR A 19 -10.47 4.21 -6.58
CA THR A 19 -9.31 5.09 -6.43
C THR A 19 -8.05 4.29 -6.64
N ARG A 20 -6.94 4.98 -6.93
CA ARG A 20 -5.62 4.34 -7.02
C ARG A 20 -5.24 3.64 -5.71
N ASP A 21 -5.60 4.24 -4.56
CA ASP A 21 -5.37 3.64 -3.24
C ASP A 21 -6.18 2.36 -3.03
N ALA A 22 -7.45 2.33 -3.48
CA ALA A 22 -8.27 1.12 -3.39
C ALA A 22 -7.71 -0.01 -4.28
N VAL A 23 -7.16 0.34 -5.45
CA VAL A 23 -6.45 -0.60 -6.32
C VAL A 23 -5.18 -1.15 -5.65
N ALA A 24 -4.38 -0.28 -5.03
CA ALA A 24 -3.20 -0.67 -4.28
C ALA A 24 -3.51 -1.54 -3.05
N ASP A 25 -4.56 -1.19 -2.28
CA ASP A 25 -5.02 -1.98 -1.13
C ASP A 25 -5.52 -3.38 -1.57
N ALA A 26 -6.15 -3.50 -2.74
CA ALA A 26 -6.53 -4.79 -3.29
C ALA A 26 -5.31 -5.65 -3.67
N ALA A 27 -4.27 -5.06 -4.27
CA ALA A 27 -3.03 -5.76 -4.58
C ALA A 27 -2.27 -6.19 -3.32
N LEU A 28 -2.20 -5.34 -2.29
CA LEU A 28 -1.62 -5.69 -0.99
C LEU A 28 -2.34 -6.88 -0.34
N ALA A 29 -3.68 -6.92 -0.43
CA ALA A 29 -4.47 -7.99 0.15
C ALA A 29 -4.38 -9.33 -0.61
N GLU A 30 -4.14 -9.31 -1.92
CA GLU A 30 -3.85 -10.52 -2.72
C GLU A 30 -2.40 -11.00 -2.54
N GLY A 31 -1.50 -10.07 -2.17
CA GLY A 31 -0.09 -10.31 -1.96
C GLY A 31 0.75 -9.65 -3.05
N VAL A 32 1.57 -8.67 -2.67
CA VAL A 32 2.23 -7.77 -3.65
C VAL A 32 3.23 -8.48 -4.57
N ALA A 33 3.82 -9.58 -4.11
CA ALA A 33 4.73 -10.39 -4.92
C ALA A 33 4.00 -11.23 -5.99
N VAL A 34 2.79 -11.70 -5.68
CA VAL A 34 2.13 -12.79 -6.44
C VAL A 34 0.81 -12.39 -7.08
N PHE A 35 0.29 -11.18 -6.82
CA PHE A 35 -1.00 -10.77 -7.37
C PHE A 35 -0.99 -10.81 -8.90
N SER A 36 -2.20 -10.99 -9.42
CA SER A 36 -2.49 -10.95 -10.85
C SER A 36 -3.41 -9.76 -11.17
N MET A 37 -3.22 -9.11 -12.32
CA MET A 37 -4.12 -8.03 -12.77
C MET A 37 -5.60 -8.49 -12.85
N PRO A 38 -5.92 -9.70 -13.34
CA PRO A 38 -7.29 -10.22 -13.30
C PRO A 38 -7.82 -10.45 -11.89
N GLY A 39 -6.99 -10.98 -10.98
CA GLY A 39 -7.35 -11.20 -9.57
C GLY A 39 -7.74 -9.91 -8.86
N VAL A 40 -6.92 -8.87 -9.04
CA VAL A 40 -7.18 -7.53 -8.48
C VAL A 40 -8.47 -6.94 -9.04
N ALA A 41 -8.70 -7.03 -10.37
CA ALA A 41 -9.94 -6.55 -10.99
C ALA A 41 -11.18 -7.28 -10.46
N ALA A 42 -11.10 -8.61 -10.33
CA ALA A 42 -12.17 -9.44 -9.79
C ALA A 42 -12.48 -9.10 -8.32
N ARG A 43 -11.44 -8.91 -7.50
CA ARG A 43 -11.56 -8.51 -6.08
C ARG A 43 -12.26 -7.16 -5.92
N LEU A 44 -12.04 -6.25 -6.86
CA LEU A 44 -12.66 -4.91 -6.88
C LEU A 44 -14.03 -4.90 -7.58
N GLY A 45 -14.45 -6.00 -8.22
CA GLY A 45 -15.70 -6.09 -8.97
C GLY A 45 -15.73 -5.19 -10.21
N VAL A 46 -14.57 -4.92 -10.84
CA VAL A 46 -14.45 -4.05 -12.01
C VAL A 46 -13.87 -4.78 -13.22
N SER A 47 -14.07 -4.21 -14.42
CA SER A 47 -13.42 -4.73 -15.63
C SER A 47 -11.93 -4.40 -15.65
N HIS A 48 -11.15 -5.18 -16.39
CA HIS A 48 -9.71 -4.89 -16.61
C HIS A 48 -9.51 -3.49 -17.19
N SER A 49 -10.32 -3.10 -18.19
CA SER A 49 -10.25 -1.75 -18.78
C SER A 49 -10.51 -0.64 -17.76
N THR A 50 -11.31 -0.92 -16.72
CA THR A 50 -11.52 0.02 -15.62
C THR A 50 -10.32 0.09 -14.69
N LEU A 51 -9.72 -1.05 -14.35
CA LEU A 51 -8.50 -1.13 -13.53
C LEU A 51 -7.34 -0.34 -14.18
N TYR A 52 -7.11 -0.54 -15.48
CA TYR A 52 -6.04 0.13 -16.22
C TYR A 52 -6.21 1.66 -16.37
N ARG A 53 -7.33 2.25 -15.93
CA ARG A 53 -7.44 3.72 -15.82
C ARG A 53 -6.72 4.29 -14.59
N TYR A 54 -6.31 3.44 -13.64
CA TYR A 54 -5.68 3.85 -12.39
C TYR A 54 -4.22 3.42 -12.29
N VAL A 55 -3.82 2.43 -13.09
CA VAL A 55 -2.47 1.88 -13.14
C VAL A 55 -2.10 1.52 -14.56
N ASP A 56 -0.89 1.88 -14.98
CA ASP A 56 -0.44 1.68 -16.36
C ASP A 56 0.10 0.26 -16.61
N SER A 57 0.57 -0.41 -15.56
CA SER A 57 1.16 -1.74 -15.64
C SER A 57 1.11 -2.48 -14.30
N ARG A 58 1.52 -3.75 -14.29
CA ARG A 58 1.72 -4.51 -13.05
C ARG A 58 2.77 -3.85 -12.16
N ASP A 59 3.88 -3.41 -12.73
CA ASP A 59 4.95 -2.76 -11.98
C ASP A 59 4.50 -1.42 -11.40
N ASP A 60 3.62 -0.69 -12.11
CA ASP A 60 2.99 0.51 -11.57
C ASP A 60 2.14 0.21 -10.34
N LEU A 61 1.39 -0.89 -10.37
CA LEU A 61 0.60 -1.35 -9.24
C LEU A 61 1.49 -1.87 -8.09
N VAL A 62 2.57 -2.58 -8.37
CA VAL A 62 3.56 -2.97 -7.34
C VAL A 62 4.08 -1.72 -6.60
N ARG A 63 4.50 -0.68 -7.35
CA ARG A 63 4.99 0.56 -6.76
C ARG A 63 3.90 1.29 -5.97
N ALA A 64 2.67 1.36 -6.49
CA ALA A 64 1.53 1.93 -5.78
C ALA A 64 1.24 1.19 -4.47
N ALA A 65 1.33 -0.15 -4.48
CA ALA A 65 1.16 -0.99 -3.30
C ALA A 65 2.25 -0.71 -2.24
N ILE A 66 3.51 -0.55 -2.64
CA ILE A 66 4.58 -0.21 -1.68
C ILE A 66 4.38 1.21 -1.12
N GLU A 67 4.04 2.19 -1.97
CA GLU A 67 3.68 3.55 -1.53
C GLU A 67 2.53 3.52 -0.51
N ARG A 68 1.50 2.72 -0.80
CA ARG A 68 0.34 2.55 0.07
C ARG A 68 0.68 1.90 1.41
N ALA A 69 1.52 0.86 1.40
CA ALA A 69 2.01 0.21 2.61
C ALA A 69 2.82 1.21 3.46
N ALA A 70 3.77 1.91 2.85
CA ALA A 70 4.59 2.92 3.53
C ALA A 70 3.74 4.07 4.11
N ALA A 71 2.67 4.50 3.42
CA ALA A 71 1.77 5.52 3.93
C ALA A 71 0.92 5.07 5.14
N ARG A 72 0.75 3.75 5.33
CA ARG A 72 0.02 3.15 6.46
C ARG A 72 0.92 2.77 7.63
N THR A 73 2.22 2.66 7.38
CA THR A 73 3.21 2.38 8.42
C THR A 73 3.30 3.57 9.38
N ASP A 74 3.25 3.28 10.67
CA ASP A 74 3.57 4.25 11.71
C ASP A 74 5.09 4.35 11.84
N TRP A 75 5.66 5.41 11.27
CA TRP A 75 7.10 5.61 11.21
C TRP A 75 7.60 6.33 12.47
N PRO A 76 8.74 5.92 13.05
CA PRO A 76 9.27 6.59 14.22
C PRO A 76 9.63 8.05 13.93
N PRO A 77 9.54 8.93 14.93
CA PRO A 77 9.99 10.31 14.79
C PRO A 77 11.51 10.36 14.66
N ALA A 78 12.01 11.26 13.82
CA ALA A 78 13.42 11.30 13.43
C ALA A 78 14.36 11.87 14.52
N ASP A 79 13.82 12.44 15.60
CA ASP A 79 14.56 13.04 16.71
C ASP A 79 14.85 12.07 17.86
N LEU A 80 14.48 10.79 17.72
CA LEU A 80 14.84 9.75 18.69
C LEU A 80 16.36 9.58 18.81
N PRO A 81 16.86 9.13 19.99
CA PRO A 81 18.22 8.65 20.12
C PRO A 81 18.53 7.58 19.08
N TRP A 82 19.73 7.61 18.49
CA TRP A 82 20.03 6.84 17.28
C TRP A 82 19.76 5.33 17.37
N ARG A 83 20.00 4.71 18.54
CA ARG A 83 19.68 3.28 18.74
C ARG A 83 18.18 3.04 18.73
N GLU A 84 17.44 3.85 19.48
CA GLU A 84 15.98 3.78 19.56
C GLU A 84 15.35 4.04 18.19
N LEU A 85 15.89 5.00 17.44
CA LEU A 85 15.48 5.29 16.08
C LEU A 85 15.62 4.06 15.16
N LEU A 86 16.80 3.43 15.17
CA LEU A 86 17.05 2.25 14.33
C LEU A 86 16.19 1.04 14.74
N THR A 87 16.01 0.82 16.04
CA THR A 87 15.13 -0.25 16.54
C THR A 87 13.68 0.00 16.13
N ALA A 88 13.15 1.20 16.40
CA ALA A 88 11.77 1.53 16.05
C ALA A 88 11.53 1.54 14.53
N PHE A 89 12.55 1.91 13.74
CA PHE A 89 12.48 1.81 12.28
C PHE A 89 12.39 0.35 11.82
N ALA A 90 13.24 -0.52 12.36
CA ALA A 90 13.21 -1.94 12.05
C ALA A 90 11.86 -2.57 12.42
N ASP A 91 11.31 -2.21 13.60
CA ASP A 91 9.99 -2.67 14.04
C ASP A 91 8.87 -2.19 13.11
N ALA A 92 8.93 -0.93 12.65
CA ALA A 92 7.96 -0.38 11.70
C ALA A 92 7.99 -1.09 10.34
N VAL A 93 9.20 -1.37 9.82
CA VAL A 93 9.36 -2.15 8.58
C VAL A 93 8.87 -3.58 8.77
N TRP A 94 9.18 -4.21 9.91
CA TRP A 94 8.72 -5.55 10.24
C TRP A 94 7.19 -5.62 10.26
N ALA A 95 6.54 -4.72 10.99
CA ALA A 95 5.08 -4.66 11.08
C ALA A 95 4.42 -4.45 9.70
N ALA A 96 5.02 -3.62 8.83
CA ALA A 96 4.52 -3.41 7.47
C ALA A 96 4.57 -4.70 6.63
N CYS A 97 5.68 -5.44 6.72
CA CYS A 97 5.86 -6.72 6.05
C CYS A 97 4.92 -7.81 6.58
N ASP A 98 4.74 -7.89 7.91
CA ASP A 98 3.83 -8.85 8.54
C ASP A 98 2.36 -8.60 8.12
N ALA A 99 1.96 -7.33 8.00
CA ALA A 99 0.63 -6.95 7.55
C ALA A 99 0.36 -7.16 6.05
N SER A 100 1.41 -7.35 5.23
CA SER A 100 1.30 -7.33 3.76
C SER A 100 2.06 -8.50 3.11
N PRO A 101 1.37 -9.59 2.72
CA PRO A 101 1.99 -10.75 2.11
C PRO A 101 2.87 -10.40 0.90
N GLY A 102 4.09 -10.94 0.86
CA GLY A 102 5.04 -10.73 -0.22
C GLY A 102 5.72 -9.34 -0.25
N LEU A 103 5.44 -8.46 0.71
CA LEU A 103 6.05 -7.12 0.73
C LEU A 103 7.57 -7.19 0.95
N ALA A 104 8.04 -8.06 1.84
CA ALA A 104 9.47 -8.25 2.08
C ALA A 104 10.21 -8.69 0.81
N GLU A 105 9.65 -9.62 0.02
CA GLU A 105 10.23 -10.09 -1.23
C GLU A 105 10.33 -8.95 -2.25
N VAL A 106 9.26 -8.17 -2.42
CA VAL A 106 9.23 -7.04 -3.34
C VAL A 106 10.23 -5.96 -2.92
N LEU A 107 10.34 -5.66 -1.63
CA LEU A 107 11.32 -4.69 -1.12
C LEU A 107 12.78 -5.11 -1.40
N LEU A 108 13.07 -6.41 -1.40
CA LEU A 108 14.41 -6.96 -1.67
C LEU A 108 14.74 -7.09 -3.16
N THR A 109 13.72 -7.23 -4.01
CA THR A 109 13.89 -7.53 -5.46
C THR A 109 13.61 -6.36 -6.38
N THR A 110 12.99 -5.28 -5.88
CA THR A 110 12.71 -4.08 -6.67
C THR A 110 14.00 -3.26 -6.86
N PRO A 111 14.44 -2.98 -8.11
CA PRO A 111 15.73 -2.34 -8.41
C PRO A 111 15.95 -0.93 -7.83
N ALA A 112 14.90 -0.30 -7.29
CA ALA A 112 14.99 0.98 -6.59
C ALA A 112 14.04 0.98 -5.40
N ALA A 113 14.54 1.41 -4.24
CA ALA A 113 13.68 1.72 -3.11
C ALA A 113 12.66 2.80 -3.55
N PRO A 114 11.34 2.59 -3.33
CA PRO A 114 10.34 3.61 -3.64
C PRO A 114 10.70 4.93 -2.99
N ARG A 115 10.43 6.06 -3.66
CA ARG A 115 10.83 7.40 -3.20
C ARG A 115 10.45 7.67 -1.75
N VAL A 116 9.27 7.21 -1.32
CA VAL A 116 8.82 7.30 0.07
C VAL A 116 9.80 6.69 1.07
N MET A 117 10.44 5.55 0.73
CA MET A 117 11.46 4.93 1.59
C MET A 117 12.76 5.72 1.55
N VAL A 118 13.15 6.24 0.38
CA VAL A 118 14.36 7.06 0.22
C VAL A 118 14.26 8.35 1.03
N ASP A 119 13.13 9.06 0.96
CA ASP A 119 12.92 10.32 1.68
C ASP A 119 12.94 10.09 3.20
N ARG A 120 12.33 8.99 3.66
CA ARG A 120 12.33 8.60 5.08
C ARG A 120 13.73 8.24 5.59
N LEU A 121 14.43 7.37 4.85
CA LEU A 121 15.81 6.97 5.17
C LEU A 121 16.76 8.17 5.13
N GLY A 122 16.56 9.12 4.21
CA GLY A 122 17.31 10.38 4.18
C GLY A 122 17.11 11.21 5.45
N GLY A 123 15.86 11.31 5.92
CA GLY A 123 15.54 12.00 7.18
C GLY A 123 16.23 11.37 8.40
N TYR A 124 16.23 10.04 8.49
CA TYR A 124 16.95 9.32 9.55
C TYR A 124 18.46 9.43 9.42
N GLY A 125 19.01 9.36 8.20
CA GLY A 125 20.44 9.54 7.94
C GLY A 125 20.96 10.87 8.47
N VAL A 126 20.22 11.97 8.25
CA VAL A 126 20.56 13.28 8.80
C VAL A 126 20.56 13.27 10.34
N ALA A 127 19.60 12.60 10.97
CA ALA A 127 19.54 12.46 12.42
C ALA A 127 20.71 11.63 12.99
N LEU A 128 21.06 10.52 12.33
CA LEU A 128 22.17 9.66 12.73
C LEU A 128 23.52 10.38 12.62
N VAL A 129 23.74 11.15 11.54
CA VAL A 129 24.95 11.99 11.38
C VAL A 129 25.04 13.05 12.49
N ARG A 130 23.93 13.71 12.84
CA ARG A 130 23.90 14.64 13.97
C ARG A 130 24.20 13.96 15.31
N ALA A 131 23.90 12.68 15.44
CA ALA A 131 24.20 11.86 16.62
C ALA A 131 25.64 11.33 16.65
N GLY A 132 26.49 11.67 15.67
CA GLY A 132 27.91 11.33 15.65
C GLY A 132 28.25 10.00 14.97
N LEU A 133 27.32 9.41 14.20
CA LEU A 133 27.60 8.28 13.32
C LEU A 133 28.07 8.80 11.97
N SER A 134 29.35 8.58 11.63
CA SER A 134 29.99 8.93 10.36
C SER A 134 30.38 7.69 9.57
#